data_AF-A0A1G5ZZI7-F1
#
_entry.id   AF-A0A1G5ZZI7-F1
#
_cell.length_a   1.000
_cell.length_b   1.000
_cell.length_c   1.000
_cell.angle_alpha   90.00
_cell.angle_beta   90.00
_cell.angle_gamma   90.00
#
_symmetry.space_group_name_H-M   'P 1'
#
loop_
_entity.id
_entity.type
_entity.pdbx_description
1 polymer ?
#
loop_
_entity_poly.entity_id
_entity_poly.type
_entity_poly.pdbx_seq_one_letter_code
_entity_poly.pdbx_strand_id
1 'polypeptide(L)'
;DNQFSSARSEFSASGLSDAIQPPSPGNLAALGTTPSQLERAGPEDQAFVSEQVGVLHQIITNTFKKDGAGWATNLLHASARDGTITFLTTALREVVGKLSAQHLGNMPDHVKIAASSTVLAGLGILNVASAIRQEVDGSANWLTRSARLSTVALLGGASGVAYATGGLGSAAPLLIKATAYAAARDGINTFVMLNDNRARGVPTSFAALAVNMIAYGVNQFTVNTFQGLGISHSGTSSEAQDESLRGAFRHIAAFSAGNALGEAADAITYPALMSYFDKVGQGLREGLAHRIQEGERMGIAGVKKLRLAAGLRLPTGEDILNKVSGVMLPRASLFAILFLLLNAMNKIGPKAGLNAKNSEILLNAVAGASIALMSVIFVSTTATLARR
;
A
#
# COMPACT_ATOMS: atom_id res chain seq x y z
N ASP A 1 14.56 -33.01 51.95
CA ASP A 1 13.25 -32.51 52.39
C ASP A 1 12.46 -32.10 51.15
N ASN A 2 11.93 -33.04 50.36
CA ASN A 2 10.74 -33.89 50.57
C ASN A 2 9.43 -33.12 50.72
N GLN A 3 8.44 -33.54 49.92
CA GLN A 3 7.03 -33.12 49.82
C GLN A 3 6.83 -31.89 48.90
N PHE A 4 6.24 -31.97 47.70
CA PHE A 4 5.01 -32.68 47.31
C PHE A 4 5.09 -33.19 45.86
N SER A 5 4.94 -34.51 45.72
CA SER A 5 4.60 -35.24 44.51
C SER A 5 3.25 -35.89 44.78
N SER A 6 2.18 -35.45 44.10
CA SER A 6 0.97 -36.25 43.83
C SER A 6 -0.10 -35.40 43.12
N ALA A 7 -0.16 -35.49 41.79
CA ALA A 7 -1.38 -35.34 40.98
C ALA A 7 -1.05 -35.65 39.51
N ARG A 8 -0.90 -36.95 39.22
CA ARG A 8 -0.80 -37.51 37.86
C ARG A 8 -1.85 -38.62 37.75
N SER A 9 -3.00 -38.30 37.19
CA SER A 9 -4.12 -39.17 36.78
C SER A 9 -5.33 -38.23 36.60
N GLU A 10 -6.04 -38.05 35.50
CA GLU A 10 -6.32 -38.80 34.29
C GLU A 10 -6.71 -37.76 33.23
N PHE A 11 -6.10 -37.78 32.06
CA PHE A 11 -6.72 -37.25 30.85
C PHE A 11 -6.55 -38.31 29.78
N SER A 12 -7.57 -39.17 29.68
CA SER A 12 -7.64 -40.21 28.65
C SER A 12 -7.72 -39.53 27.28
N ALA A 13 -6.63 -39.59 26.53
CA ALA A 13 -6.56 -39.19 25.13
C ALA A 13 -7.09 -40.31 24.21
N SER A 14 -8.31 -40.78 24.45
CA SER A 14 -8.95 -41.87 23.68
C SER A 14 -10.23 -41.45 22.96
N GLY A 15 -10.43 -40.15 22.71
CA GLY A 15 -11.65 -39.62 22.07
C GLY A 15 -11.43 -38.81 20.79
N LEU A 16 -10.22 -38.81 20.22
CA LEU A 16 -9.86 -37.94 19.08
C LEU A 16 -9.23 -38.69 17.89
N SER A 17 -9.29 -40.02 17.87
CA SER A 17 -8.72 -40.86 16.80
C SER A 17 -9.70 -41.29 15.70
N ASP A 18 -11.01 -41.00 15.82
CA ASP A 18 -12.02 -41.53 14.90
C ASP A 18 -12.68 -40.51 13.96
N ALA A 19 -12.08 -39.33 13.81
CA ALA A 19 -12.50 -38.40 12.77
C ALA A 19 -11.30 -37.89 11.98
N ILE A 20 -11.37 -38.05 10.66
CA ILE A 20 -10.40 -37.64 9.63
C ILE A 20 -9.34 -38.72 9.33
N GLN A 21 -9.78 -39.81 8.69
CA GLN A 21 -8.95 -40.40 7.64
C GLN A 21 -9.10 -39.52 6.39
N PRO A 22 -8.03 -38.86 5.88
CA PRO A 22 -8.08 -38.26 4.56
C PRO A 22 -8.21 -39.39 3.51
N PRO A 23 -9.06 -39.25 2.48
CA PRO A 23 -9.08 -40.20 1.39
C PRO A 23 -7.73 -40.21 0.68
N SER A 24 -7.33 -41.40 0.24
CA SER A 24 -6.09 -41.68 -0.49
C SER A 24 -5.89 -40.70 -1.66
N PRO A 25 -4.66 -40.24 -1.94
CA PRO A 25 -4.36 -39.32 -3.04
C PRO A 25 -4.41 -40.05 -4.38
N GLY A 26 -5.61 -40.41 -4.81
CA GLY A 26 -5.93 -40.76 -6.19
C GLY A 26 -6.90 -39.71 -6.72
N ASN A 27 -6.49 -39.01 -7.79
CA ASN A 27 -7.28 -38.05 -8.58
C ASN A 27 -7.23 -36.57 -8.20
N LEU A 28 -6.05 -36.03 -7.87
CA LEU A 28 -5.77 -34.59 -8.03
C LEU A 28 -5.58 -34.14 -9.50
N ALA A 29 -5.86 -35.03 -10.47
CA ALA A 29 -5.84 -34.74 -11.89
C ALA A 29 -7.27 -34.57 -12.44
N ALA A 30 -7.98 -33.53 -12.02
CA ALA A 30 -9.28 -33.16 -12.63
C ALA A 30 -9.54 -31.66 -12.57
N LEU A 31 -8.54 -30.83 -12.94
CA LEU A 31 -8.72 -29.39 -13.19
C LEU A 31 -9.34 -29.14 -14.59
N GLY A 32 -10.30 -29.99 -14.99
CA GLY A 32 -10.89 -30.02 -16.33
C GLY A 32 -12.23 -30.77 -16.40
N THR A 33 -13.00 -30.80 -15.31
CA THR A 33 -14.34 -31.38 -15.33
C THR A 33 -15.30 -30.49 -16.14
N THR A 34 -15.81 -31.01 -17.25
CA THR A 34 -16.84 -30.35 -18.05
C THR A 34 -18.18 -30.34 -17.29
N PRO A 35 -19.10 -29.39 -17.56
CA PRO A 35 -20.44 -29.34 -16.93
C PRO A 35 -21.21 -30.68 -16.99
N SER A 36 -20.97 -31.47 -18.04
CA SER A 36 -21.55 -32.80 -18.25
C SER A 36 -21.05 -33.90 -17.30
N GLN A 37 -19.93 -33.70 -16.60
CA GLN A 37 -19.42 -34.66 -15.59
C GLN A 37 -20.01 -34.42 -14.20
N LEU A 38 -20.38 -33.18 -13.88
CA LEU A 38 -21.13 -32.81 -12.67
C LEU A 38 -22.56 -33.38 -12.67
N GLU A 39 -23.16 -33.53 -13.85
CA GLU A 39 -24.49 -34.11 -14.04
C GLU A 39 -24.56 -35.63 -13.76
N ARG A 40 -23.41 -36.33 -13.80
CA ARG A 40 -23.30 -37.78 -13.52
C ARG A 40 -22.83 -38.11 -12.11
N ALA A 41 -22.50 -37.09 -11.30
CA ALA A 41 -22.06 -37.25 -9.92
C ALA A 41 -23.26 -37.56 -9.02
N GLY A 42 -23.08 -38.41 -8.00
CA GLY A 42 -24.15 -38.71 -7.04
C GLY A 42 -24.59 -37.46 -6.27
N PRO A 43 -25.76 -37.48 -5.61
CA PRO A 43 -26.27 -36.32 -4.84
C PRO A 43 -25.27 -35.81 -3.79
N GLU A 44 -24.47 -36.70 -3.22
CA GLU A 44 -23.43 -36.38 -2.22
C GLU A 44 -22.24 -35.63 -2.85
N ASP A 45 -21.78 -36.05 -4.04
CA ASP A 45 -20.70 -35.39 -4.77
C ASP A 45 -21.13 -33.99 -5.26
N GLN A 46 -22.38 -33.85 -5.70
CA GLN A 46 -22.94 -32.55 -6.09
C GLN A 46 -23.07 -31.61 -4.89
N ALA A 47 -23.48 -32.11 -3.73
CA ALA A 47 -23.56 -31.34 -2.50
C ALA A 47 -22.16 -30.88 -2.05
N PHE A 48 -21.17 -31.77 -2.08
CA PHE A 48 -19.79 -31.43 -1.75
C PHE A 48 -19.20 -30.37 -2.70
N VAL A 49 -19.35 -30.54 -4.02
CA VAL A 49 -18.84 -29.56 -4.99
C VAL A 49 -19.56 -28.22 -4.83
N SER A 50 -20.88 -28.22 -4.60
CA SER A 50 -21.65 -26.99 -4.35
C SER A 50 -21.16 -26.27 -3.10
N GLU A 51 -20.87 -27.00 -2.02
CA GLU A 51 -20.31 -26.45 -0.79
C GLU A 51 -18.92 -25.84 -1.04
N GLN A 52 -18.01 -26.57 -1.70
CA GLN A 52 -16.66 -26.09 -2.01
C GLN A 52 -16.68 -24.85 -2.91
N VAL A 53 -17.53 -24.84 -3.95
CA VAL A 53 -17.73 -23.68 -4.82
C VAL A 53 -18.31 -22.51 -4.03
N GLY A 54 -19.23 -22.76 -3.10
CA GLY A 54 -19.80 -21.75 -2.20
C GLY A 54 -18.75 -21.13 -1.28
N VAL A 55 -17.88 -21.94 -0.68
CA VAL A 55 -16.76 -21.47 0.17
C VAL A 55 -15.76 -20.67 -0.67
N LEU A 56 -15.37 -21.17 -1.85
CA LEU A 56 -14.46 -20.47 -2.74
C LEU A 56 -15.03 -19.12 -3.17
N HIS A 57 -16.32 -19.07 -3.52
CA HIS A 57 -17.01 -17.81 -3.83
C HIS A 57 -16.97 -16.86 -2.63
N GLN A 58 -17.28 -17.33 -1.42
CA GLN A 58 -17.21 -16.51 -0.21
C GLN A 58 -15.81 -15.99 0.09
N ILE A 59 -14.75 -16.76 -0.20
CA ILE A 59 -13.36 -16.30 -0.09
C ILE A 59 -13.08 -15.21 -1.12
N ILE A 60 -13.42 -15.44 -2.39
CA ILE A 60 -13.16 -14.50 -3.49
C ILE A 60 -13.90 -13.18 -3.28
N THR A 61 -15.17 -13.22 -2.89
CA THR A 61 -16.02 -12.01 -2.76
C THR A 61 -16.11 -11.46 -1.35
N ASN A 62 -15.54 -12.16 -0.36
CA ASN A 62 -15.62 -11.85 1.06
C ASN A 62 -17.06 -11.61 1.57
N THR A 63 -17.95 -12.55 1.29
CA THR A 63 -19.38 -12.49 1.66
C THR A 63 -19.69 -13.24 2.96
N PHE A 64 -18.67 -13.53 3.78
CA PHE A 64 -18.82 -14.24 5.05
C PHE A 64 -19.68 -13.46 6.05
N LYS A 65 -20.72 -14.14 6.57
CA LYS A 65 -21.60 -13.63 7.63
C LYS A 65 -20.92 -13.58 9.00
N LYS A 66 -20.00 -14.51 9.27
CA LYS A 66 -19.22 -14.54 10.53
C LYS A 66 -18.06 -13.56 10.42
N ASP A 67 -17.96 -12.64 11.38
CA ASP A 67 -16.95 -11.57 11.36
C ASP A 67 -15.52 -12.12 11.35
N GLY A 68 -15.22 -13.17 12.12
CA GLY A 68 -13.88 -13.77 12.13
C GLY A 68 -13.40 -14.24 10.76
N ALA A 69 -14.27 -14.94 10.00
CA ALA A 69 -13.96 -15.38 8.65
C ALA A 69 -13.87 -14.20 7.66
N GLY A 70 -14.72 -13.18 7.83
CA GLY A 70 -14.63 -11.94 7.05
C GLY A 70 -13.32 -11.19 7.27
N TRP A 71 -12.84 -11.13 8.51
CA TRP A 71 -11.56 -10.50 8.86
C TRP A 71 -10.34 -11.27 8.38
N ALA A 72 -10.37 -12.60 8.50
CA ALA A 72 -9.32 -13.45 7.91
C ALA A 72 -9.26 -13.23 6.38
N THR A 73 -10.41 -13.10 5.74
CA THR A 73 -10.51 -12.84 4.30
C THR A 73 -10.09 -11.41 3.95
N ASN A 74 -10.34 -10.41 4.79
CA ASN A 74 -9.78 -9.05 4.64
C ASN A 74 -8.25 -9.10 4.62
N LEU A 75 -7.65 -9.80 5.57
CA LEU A 75 -6.19 -9.95 5.65
C LEU A 75 -5.65 -10.66 4.40
N LEU A 76 -6.32 -11.72 3.95
CA LEU A 76 -5.97 -12.42 2.72
C LEU A 76 -6.00 -11.49 1.51
N HIS A 77 -7.10 -10.76 1.28
CA HIS A 77 -7.22 -9.85 0.13
C HIS A 77 -6.23 -8.69 0.19
N ALA A 78 -6.07 -8.07 1.36
CA ALA A 78 -5.10 -6.99 1.55
C ALA A 78 -3.65 -7.48 1.29
N SER A 79 -3.30 -8.67 1.80
CA SER A 79 -1.96 -9.24 1.59
C SER A 79 -1.75 -9.69 0.15
N ALA A 80 -2.71 -10.44 -0.42
CA ALA A 80 -2.64 -10.96 -1.77
C ALA A 80 -2.61 -9.85 -2.82
N ARG A 81 -3.33 -8.74 -2.58
CA ARG A 81 -3.37 -7.60 -3.49
C ARG A 81 -2.30 -6.57 -3.15
N ASP A 82 -2.44 -5.82 -2.05
CA ASP A 82 -1.54 -4.69 -1.74
C ASP A 82 -0.15 -5.16 -1.31
N GLY A 83 -0.07 -6.26 -0.55
CA GLY A 83 1.21 -6.89 -0.20
C GLY A 83 1.97 -7.32 -1.45
N THR A 84 1.36 -8.11 -2.33
CA THR A 84 2.02 -8.58 -3.57
C THR A 84 2.39 -7.44 -4.51
N ILE A 85 1.48 -6.50 -4.78
CA ILE A 85 1.77 -5.36 -5.67
C ILE A 85 2.93 -4.55 -5.10
N THR A 86 2.92 -4.26 -3.79
CA THR A 86 3.99 -3.51 -3.14
C THR A 86 5.30 -4.27 -3.17
N PHE A 87 5.29 -5.58 -2.93
CA PHE A 87 6.48 -6.40 -3.00
C PHE A 87 7.12 -6.32 -4.40
N LEU A 88 6.35 -6.60 -5.45
CA LEU A 88 6.84 -6.62 -6.82
C LEU A 88 7.35 -5.24 -7.27
N THR A 89 6.60 -4.19 -6.96
CA THR A 89 6.94 -2.82 -7.37
C THR A 89 8.09 -2.25 -6.56
N THR A 90 8.24 -2.65 -5.30
CA THR A 90 9.43 -2.32 -4.50
C THR A 90 10.65 -3.07 -5.01
N ALA A 91 10.55 -4.36 -5.30
CA ALA A 91 11.67 -5.11 -5.87
C ALA A 91 12.13 -4.48 -7.19
N LEU A 92 11.18 -4.15 -8.07
CA LEU A 92 11.45 -3.43 -9.31
C LEU A 92 12.14 -2.09 -9.06
N ARG A 93 11.61 -1.25 -8.16
CA ARG A 93 12.20 0.08 -7.90
C ARG A 93 13.62 -0.02 -7.35
N GLU A 94 13.91 -1.00 -6.49
CA GLU A 94 15.25 -1.16 -5.95
C GLU A 94 16.22 -1.71 -6.99
N VAL A 95 15.78 -2.61 -7.88
CA VAL A 95 16.58 -3.03 -9.04
C VAL A 95 16.87 -1.85 -9.97
N VAL A 96 15.85 -1.06 -10.32
CA VAL A 96 16.01 0.14 -11.14
C VAL A 96 16.93 1.15 -10.46
N GLY A 97 16.79 1.34 -9.15
CA GLY A 97 17.64 2.23 -8.35
C GLY A 97 19.09 1.80 -8.37
N LYS A 98 19.36 0.50 -8.18
CA LYS A 98 20.71 -0.08 -8.27
C LYS A 98 21.33 0.12 -9.65
N LEU A 99 20.60 -0.24 -10.71
CA LEU A 99 21.09 -0.08 -12.08
C LEU A 99 21.35 1.40 -12.38
N SER A 100 20.44 2.28 -11.99
CA SER A 100 20.61 3.73 -12.17
C SER A 100 21.84 4.25 -11.42
N ALA A 101 22.07 3.81 -10.18
CA ALA A 101 23.23 4.19 -9.40
C ALA A 101 24.54 3.72 -10.05
N GLN A 102 24.59 2.46 -10.53
CA GLN A 102 25.77 1.91 -11.21
C GLN A 102 26.08 2.64 -12.53
N HIS A 103 25.06 2.92 -13.35
CA HIS A 103 25.27 3.59 -14.64
C HIS A 103 25.59 5.07 -14.48
N LEU A 104 25.01 5.75 -13.48
CA LEU A 104 25.25 7.18 -13.23
C LEU A 104 26.47 7.44 -12.34
N GLY A 105 26.97 6.44 -11.61
CA GLY A 105 28.06 6.59 -10.65
C GLY A 105 29.33 7.17 -11.26
N ASN A 106 29.68 6.72 -12.47
CA ASN A 106 30.86 7.16 -13.21
C ASN A 106 30.61 8.34 -14.16
N MET A 107 29.39 8.87 -14.21
CA MET A 107 29.07 9.98 -15.11
C MET A 107 29.55 11.31 -14.54
N PRO A 108 29.80 12.32 -15.38
CA PRO A 108 30.05 13.68 -14.91
C PRO A 108 28.88 14.24 -14.10
N ASP A 109 29.16 15.11 -13.13
CA ASP A 109 28.11 15.67 -12.26
C ASP A 109 27.04 16.46 -13.01
N HIS A 110 27.39 17.16 -14.10
CA HIS A 110 26.41 17.86 -14.93
C HIS A 110 25.39 16.91 -15.56
N VAL A 111 25.78 15.67 -15.90
CA VAL A 111 24.87 14.64 -16.43
C VAL A 111 23.90 14.17 -15.33
N LYS A 112 24.42 13.92 -14.13
CA LYS A 112 23.59 13.52 -12.97
C LYS A 112 22.61 14.62 -12.56
N ILE A 113 23.07 15.86 -12.57
CA ILE A 113 22.23 17.04 -12.31
C ILE A 113 21.16 17.15 -13.40
N ALA A 114 21.54 17.04 -14.68
CA ALA A 114 20.58 17.07 -15.78
C ALA A 114 19.52 15.96 -15.62
N ALA A 115 19.92 14.73 -15.34
CA ALA A 115 18.99 13.61 -15.10
C ALA A 115 18.01 13.90 -13.96
N SER A 116 18.50 14.42 -12.83
CA SER A 116 17.66 14.81 -11.69
C SER A 116 16.68 15.91 -12.08
N SER A 117 17.19 16.97 -12.71
CA SER A 117 16.40 18.11 -13.17
C SER A 117 15.33 17.69 -14.19
N THR A 118 15.62 16.75 -15.08
CA THR A 118 14.65 16.20 -16.05
C THR A 118 13.49 15.51 -15.33
N VAL A 119 13.79 14.64 -14.35
CA VAL A 119 12.73 13.97 -13.57
C VAL A 119 11.88 15.00 -12.81
N LEU A 120 12.52 15.96 -12.14
CA LEU A 120 11.84 16.98 -11.34
C LEU A 120 11.00 17.93 -12.19
N ALA A 121 11.54 18.40 -13.31
CA ALA A 121 10.81 19.23 -14.27
C ALA A 121 9.63 18.46 -14.87
N GLY A 122 9.83 17.18 -15.23
CA GLY A 122 8.75 16.32 -15.71
C GLY A 122 7.63 16.18 -14.69
N LEU A 123 7.94 15.87 -13.43
CA LEU A 123 6.95 15.80 -12.35
C LEU A 123 6.24 17.14 -12.12
N GLY A 124 6.97 18.26 -12.16
CA GLY A 124 6.42 19.60 -12.03
C GLY A 124 5.41 19.93 -13.14
N ILE A 125 5.83 19.75 -14.39
CA ILE A 125 4.98 19.97 -15.58
C ILE A 125 3.72 19.09 -15.52
N LEU A 126 3.88 17.81 -15.19
CA LEU A 126 2.76 16.87 -15.10
C LEU A 126 1.78 17.23 -13.98
N ASN A 127 2.25 17.75 -12.84
CA ASN A 127 1.36 18.25 -11.78
C ASN A 127 0.57 19.48 -12.23
N VAL A 128 1.20 20.41 -12.96
CA VAL A 128 0.51 21.58 -13.52
C VAL A 128 -0.51 21.15 -14.57
N ALA A 129 -0.14 20.25 -15.49
CA ALA A 129 -1.05 19.71 -16.49
C ALA A 129 -2.24 18.99 -15.84
N SER A 130 -2.00 18.22 -14.77
CA SER A 130 -3.06 17.58 -14.00
C SER A 130 -3.98 18.60 -13.32
N ALA A 131 -3.46 19.71 -12.82
CA ALA A 131 -4.26 20.76 -12.20
C ALA A 131 -5.16 21.45 -13.25
N ILE A 132 -4.60 21.82 -14.40
CA ILE A 132 -5.37 22.40 -15.52
C ILE A 132 -6.48 21.45 -15.95
N ARG A 133 -6.18 20.16 -16.09
CA ARG A 133 -7.18 19.16 -16.44
C ARG A 133 -8.31 19.10 -15.40
N GLN A 134 -8.00 19.10 -14.10
CA GLN A 134 -9.04 19.09 -13.07
C GLN A 134 -9.95 20.32 -13.13
N GLU A 135 -9.42 21.49 -13.49
CA GLU A 135 -10.22 22.70 -13.72
C GLU A 135 -11.14 22.55 -14.94
N VAL A 136 -10.59 22.07 -16.06
CA VAL A 136 -11.36 21.85 -17.31
C VAL A 136 -12.46 20.81 -17.09
N ASP A 137 -12.16 19.73 -16.38
CA ASP A 137 -13.09 18.65 -16.07
C ASP A 137 -14.10 19.03 -14.96
N GLY A 138 -14.01 20.25 -14.39
CA GLY A 138 -14.89 20.74 -13.32
C GLY A 138 -14.75 19.98 -11.99
N SER A 139 -13.67 19.20 -11.82
CA SER A 139 -13.42 18.36 -10.64
C SER A 139 -12.54 19.06 -9.59
N ALA A 140 -11.96 20.21 -9.93
CA ALA A 140 -11.15 21.00 -9.03
C ALA A 140 -11.99 21.63 -7.90
N ASN A 141 -11.47 21.56 -6.68
CA ASN A 141 -12.01 22.24 -5.51
C ASN A 141 -10.86 22.84 -4.69
N TRP A 142 -11.17 23.62 -3.65
CA TRP A 142 -10.14 24.24 -2.79
C TRP A 142 -9.13 23.22 -2.27
N LEU A 143 -9.60 22.05 -1.81
CA LEU A 143 -8.72 21.03 -1.25
C LEU A 143 -7.76 20.46 -2.31
N THR A 144 -8.26 20.13 -3.51
CA THR A 144 -7.39 19.62 -4.60
C THR A 144 -6.43 20.70 -5.10
N ARG A 145 -6.89 21.96 -5.23
CA ARG A 145 -6.05 23.12 -5.61
C ARG A 145 -4.92 23.35 -4.62
N SER A 146 -5.24 23.42 -3.33
CA SER A 146 -4.24 23.61 -2.27
C SER A 146 -3.24 22.45 -2.26
N ALA A 147 -3.72 21.20 -2.35
CA ALA A 147 -2.84 20.04 -2.32
C ALA A 147 -1.88 19.99 -3.53
N ARG A 148 -2.34 20.39 -4.72
CA ARG A 148 -1.49 20.50 -5.92
C ARG A 148 -0.47 21.63 -5.79
N LEU A 149 -0.91 22.81 -5.37
CA LEU A 149 -0.02 23.94 -5.13
C LEU A 149 1.06 23.60 -4.11
N SER A 150 0.67 22.98 -2.97
CA SER A 150 1.61 22.50 -1.96
C SER A 150 2.57 21.45 -2.50
N THR A 151 2.10 20.52 -3.34
CA THR A 151 2.97 19.51 -3.97
C THR A 151 4.02 20.16 -4.86
N VAL A 152 3.63 21.11 -5.72
CA VAL A 152 4.58 21.83 -6.60
C VAL A 152 5.54 22.68 -5.77
N ALA A 153 5.05 23.38 -4.75
CA ALA A 153 5.88 24.20 -3.88
C ALA A 153 6.90 23.36 -3.09
N LEU A 154 6.48 22.22 -2.53
CA LEU A 154 7.37 21.30 -1.82
C LEU A 154 8.37 20.64 -2.77
N LEU A 155 7.96 20.29 -3.98
CA LEU A 155 8.87 19.75 -5.01
C LEU A 155 9.95 20.77 -5.38
N GLY A 156 9.56 22.03 -5.63
CA GLY A 156 10.49 23.12 -5.90
C GLY A 156 11.42 23.40 -4.70
N GLY A 157 10.87 23.48 -3.49
CA GLY A 157 11.62 23.72 -2.26
C GLY A 157 12.64 22.61 -1.96
N ALA A 158 12.23 21.34 -2.03
CA ALA A 158 13.12 20.20 -1.85
C ALA A 158 14.21 20.15 -2.92
N SER A 159 13.88 20.51 -4.17
CA SER A 159 14.85 20.62 -5.26
C SER A 159 15.88 21.74 -4.99
N GLY A 160 15.42 22.89 -4.51
CA GLY A 160 16.29 24.01 -4.11
C GLY A 160 17.22 23.63 -2.96
N VAL A 161 16.72 22.93 -1.94
CA VAL A 161 17.54 22.41 -0.83
C VAL A 161 18.57 21.39 -1.33
N ALA A 162 18.17 20.45 -2.18
CA ALA A 162 19.09 19.49 -2.77
C ALA A 162 20.15 20.16 -3.65
N TYR A 163 19.81 21.22 -4.39
CA TYR A 163 20.78 22.00 -5.14
C TYR A 163 21.76 22.74 -4.22
N ALA A 164 21.26 23.47 -3.23
CA ALA A 164 22.06 24.25 -2.28
C ALA A 164 23.03 23.39 -1.45
N THR A 165 22.67 22.12 -1.21
CA THR A 165 23.51 21.16 -0.49
C THR A 165 24.47 20.37 -1.39
N GLY A 166 24.48 20.62 -2.70
CA GLY A 166 25.21 19.80 -3.68
C GLY A 166 24.69 18.37 -3.76
N GLY A 167 23.47 18.12 -3.27
CA GLY A 167 22.77 16.83 -3.26
C GLY A 167 22.09 16.47 -4.59
N LEU A 168 21.83 17.45 -5.46
CA LEU A 168 20.96 17.26 -6.62
C LEU A 168 21.47 16.15 -7.55
N GLY A 169 22.74 16.14 -7.97
CA GLY A 169 23.27 15.08 -8.83
C GLY A 169 23.19 13.69 -8.21
N SER A 170 23.54 13.54 -6.93
CA SER A 170 23.42 12.27 -6.18
C SER A 170 21.98 11.80 -6.00
N ALA A 171 20.98 12.65 -6.22
CA ALA A 171 19.57 12.27 -6.12
C ALA A 171 19.05 11.56 -7.37
N ALA A 172 19.74 11.60 -8.52
CA ALA A 172 19.24 11.04 -9.78
C ALA A 172 18.77 9.56 -9.65
N PRO A 173 19.55 8.62 -9.09
CA PRO A 173 19.10 7.24 -8.92
C PRO A 173 17.86 7.12 -8.01
N LEU A 174 17.76 7.96 -6.99
CA LEU A 174 16.62 8.00 -6.07
C LEU A 174 15.35 8.50 -6.77
N LEU A 175 15.48 9.54 -7.61
CA LEU A 175 14.39 10.11 -8.39
C LEU A 175 13.90 9.12 -9.46
N ILE A 176 14.81 8.45 -10.17
CA ILE A 176 14.46 7.45 -11.17
C ILE A 176 13.69 6.29 -10.52
N LYS A 177 14.16 5.77 -9.37
CA LYS A 177 13.44 4.70 -8.67
C LYS A 177 12.07 5.15 -8.16
N ALA A 178 11.93 6.39 -7.69
CA ALA A 178 10.65 6.94 -7.25
C ALA A 178 9.62 6.94 -8.39
N THR A 179 10.02 7.40 -9.57
CA THR A 179 9.16 7.44 -10.75
C THR A 179 8.81 6.04 -11.25
N ALA A 180 9.80 5.14 -11.32
CA ALA A 180 9.57 3.75 -11.73
C ALA A 180 8.60 3.03 -10.79
N TYR A 181 8.75 3.22 -9.48
CA TYR A 181 7.85 2.68 -8.47
C TYR A 181 6.42 3.18 -8.65
N ALA A 182 6.22 4.50 -8.74
CA ALA A 182 4.89 5.08 -8.85
C ALA A 182 4.21 4.62 -10.15
N ALA A 183 4.92 4.65 -11.28
CA ALA A 183 4.39 4.21 -12.57
C ALA A 183 4.00 2.73 -12.54
N ALA A 184 4.86 1.85 -12.03
CA ALA A 184 4.57 0.42 -11.96
C ALA A 184 3.43 0.10 -10.99
N ARG A 185 3.47 0.66 -9.77
CA ARG A 185 2.45 0.43 -8.75
C ARG A 185 1.09 0.92 -9.22
N ASP A 186 1.01 2.16 -9.70
CA ASP A 186 -0.27 2.69 -10.13
C ASP A 186 -0.74 2.13 -11.46
N GLY A 187 0.18 1.71 -12.33
CA GLY A 187 -0.09 0.91 -13.53
C GLY A 187 -0.78 -0.41 -13.19
N ILE A 188 -0.21 -1.22 -12.28
CA ILE A 188 -0.83 -2.49 -11.85
C ILE A 188 -2.18 -2.22 -11.16
N ASN A 189 -2.27 -1.16 -10.35
CA ASN A 189 -3.51 -0.77 -9.68
C ASN A 189 -4.64 -0.34 -10.65
N THR A 190 -4.36 -0.16 -11.95
CA THR A 190 -5.44 0.05 -12.94
C THR A 190 -6.19 -1.25 -13.24
N PHE A 191 -5.49 -2.40 -13.17
CA PHE A 191 -6.03 -3.74 -13.43
C PHE A 191 -6.49 -4.44 -12.16
N VAL A 192 -5.76 -4.29 -11.06
CA VAL A 192 -6.02 -4.99 -9.80
C VAL A 192 -6.51 -4.00 -8.74
N MET A 193 -7.78 -4.13 -8.38
CA MET A 193 -8.47 -3.26 -7.43
C MET A 193 -8.59 -3.94 -6.07
N LEU A 194 -8.58 -3.14 -5.01
CA LEU A 194 -9.10 -3.56 -3.71
C LEU A 194 -10.42 -2.81 -3.51
N ASN A 195 -11.51 -3.56 -3.47
CA ASN A 195 -12.83 -3.02 -3.19
C ASN A 195 -13.12 -3.20 -1.70
N ASP A 196 -13.87 -2.26 -1.14
CA ASP A 196 -14.52 -2.42 0.15
C ASP A 196 -16.04 -2.51 -0.03
N ASN A 197 -16.75 -2.85 1.04
CA ASN A 197 -18.20 -2.87 1.08
C ASN A 197 -18.82 -1.51 1.43
N ARG A 198 -18.07 -0.42 1.27
CA ARG A 198 -18.60 0.93 1.46
C ARG A 198 -19.46 1.32 0.26
N ALA A 199 -20.51 2.10 0.51
CA ALA A 199 -21.34 2.62 -0.57
C ALA A 199 -20.48 3.46 -1.53
N ARG A 200 -20.66 3.24 -2.84
CA ARG A 200 -19.98 4.06 -3.86
C ARG A 200 -20.45 5.51 -3.73
N GLY A 201 -19.50 6.44 -3.85
CA GLY A 201 -19.79 7.87 -3.81
C GLY A 201 -19.88 8.50 -2.43
N VAL A 202 -19.69 7.74 -1.33
CA VAL A 202 -19.61 8.35 0.01
C VAL A 202 -18.32 9.18 0.10
N PRO A 203 -18.41 10.48 0.44
CA PRO A 203 -17.23 11.34 0.53
C PRO A 203 -16.21 10.82 1.54
N THR A 204 -14.94 11.08 1.29
CA THR A 204 -13.87 10.71 2.21
C THR A 204 -13.99 11.48 3.54
N SER A 205 -13.84 10.80 4.67
CA SER A 205 -13.90 11.44 6.00
C SER A 205 -12.56 12.09 6.33
N PHE A 206 -12.55 13.41 6.56
CA PHE A 206 -11.33 14.12 6.98
C PHE A 206 -10.77 13.58 8.30
N ALA A 207 -11.63 13.17 9.23
CA ALA A 207 -11.20 12.56 10.48
C ALA A 207 -10.49 11.21 10.25
N ALA A 208 -11.01 10.38 9.34
CA ALA A 208 -10.34 9.15 8.94
C ALA A 208 -8.99 9.43 8.29
N LEU A 209 -8.90 10.45 7.43
CA LEU A 209 -7.64 10.87 6.81
C LEU A 209 -6.61 11.35 7.82
N ALA A 210 -7.01 12.19 8.78
CA ALA A 210 -6.12 12.71 9.80
C ALA A 210 -5.60 11.60 10.74
N VAL A 211 -6.45 10.64 11.10
CA VAL A 211 -6.02 9.48 11.90
C VAL A 211 -5.17 8.52 11.08
N ASN A 212 -5.52 8.30 9.80
CA ASN A 212 -4.73 7.45 8.92
C ASN A 212 -3.34 8.03 8.67
N MET A 213 -3.21 9.36 8.58
CA MET A 213 -1.92 10.02 8.52
C MET A 213 -1.01 9.58 9.68
N ILE A 214 -1.52 9.60 10.91
CA ILE A 214 -0.74 9.22 12.09
C ILE A 214 -0.41 7.73 12.05
N ALA A 215 -1.42 6.88 11.80
CA ALA A 215 -1.25 5.43 11.72
C ALA A 215 -0.23 5.03 10.64
N TYR A 216 -0.33 5.63 9.45
CA TYR A 216 0.58 5.41 8.34
C TYR A 216 1.99 5.93 8.67
N GLY A 217 2.12 7.08 9.34
CA GLY A 217 3.42 7.57 9.82
C GLY A 217 4.13 6.60 10.76
N VAL A 218 3.40 6.05 11.74
CA VAL A 218 3.92 5.03 12.67
C VAL A 218 4.29 3.74 11.93
N ASN A 219 3.43 3.30 11.01
CA ASN A 219 3.69 2.15 10.15
C ASN A 219 4.99 2.33 9.35
N GLN A 220 5.16 3.47 8.67
CA GLN A 220 6.35 3.76 7.87
C GLN A 220 7.61 3.93 8.73
N PHE A 221 7.51 4.54 9.91
CA PHE A 221 8.62 4.58 10.87
C PHE A 221 9.06 3.15 11.26
N THR A 222 8.10 2.28 11.54
CA THR A 222 8.35 0.88 11.93
C THR A 222 9.00 0.10 10.79
N VAL A 223 8.45 0.20 9.57
CA VAL A 223 8.99 -0.42 8.36
C VAL A 223 10.42 0.05 8.09
N ASN A 224 10.67 1.37 8.15
CA ASN A 224 12.01 1.93 7.94
C ASN A 224 13.00 1.47 9.01
N THR A 225 12.56 1.39 10.28
CA THR A 225 13.39 0.89 11.38
C THR A 225 13.79 -0.57 11.16
N PHE A 226 12.85 -1.43 10.77
CA PHE A 226 13.17 -2.83 10.46
C PHE A 226 14.09 -2.96 9.25
N GLN A 227 13.93 -2.07 8.27
CA GLN A 227 14.82 -2.05 7.11
C GLN A 227 16.24 -1.61 7.44
N GLY A 228 16.43 -0.82 8.50
CA GLY A 228 17.73 -0.41 9.02
C GLY A 228 18.52 -1.50 9.77
N LEU A 229 17.89 -2.62 10.15
CA LEU A 229 18.54 -3.68 10.96
C LEU A 229 19.58 -4.53 10.20
N GLY A 230 19.97 -4.15 8.97
CA GLY A 230 21.04 -4.80 8.20
C GLY A 230 20.66 -6.11 7.49
N ILE A 231 19.43 -6.60 7.66
CA ILE A 231 18.92 -7.76 6.91
C ILE A 231 18.53 -7.36 5.48
N SER A 232 18.14 -6.10 5.29
CA SER A 232 17.73 -5.53 4.01
C SER A 232 18.52 -4.25 3.72
N HIS A 233 18.86 -4.02 2.46
CA HIS A 233 19.44 -2.74 2.03
C HIS A 233 18.75 -2.27 0.75
N SER A 234 18.57 -0.94 0.64
CA SER A 234 18.06 -0.27 -0.56
C SER A 234 18.98 -0.54 -1.74
N GLY A 235 18.45 -0.67 -2.96
CA GLY A 235 19.27 -0.88 -4.16
C GLY A 235 20.23 0.28 -4.45
N THR A 236 19.94 1.47 -3.92
CA THR A 236 20.80 2.66 -4.01
C THR A 236 21.81 2.78 -2.87
N SER A 237 21.84 1.84 -1.92
CA SER A 237 22.85 1.82 -0.85
C SER A 237 24.24 1.47 -1.40
N SER A 238 25.29 1.84 -0.67
CA SER A 238 26.68 1.45 -0.99
C SER A 238 26.81 -0.08 -1.00
N GLU A 239 26.25 -0.73 0.01
CA GLU A 239 26.28 -2.18 0.21
C GLU A 239 25.66 -2.91 -0.98
N ALA A 240 24.53 -2.42 -1.48
CA ALA A 240 23.89 -3.00 -2.66
C ALA A 240 24.67 -2.71 -3.95
N GLN A 241 25.40 -1.60 -4.05
CA GLN A 241 26.16 -1.25 -5.26
C GLN A 241 27.41 -2.12 -5.45
N ASP A 242 28.03 -2.54 -4.34
CA ASP A 242 29.25 -3.37 -4.34
C ASP A 242 28.98 -4.85 -4.65
N GLU A 243 27.74 -5.29 -4.54
CA GLU A 243 27.34 -6.67 -4.86
C GLU A 243 26.91 -6.84 -6.33
N SER A 244 26.95 -8.07 -6.84
CA SER A 244 26.23 -8.42 -8.08
C SER A 244 24.71 -8.27 -7.92
N LEU A 245 23.96 -8.15 -9.01
CA LEU A 245 22.49 -8.09 -8.93
C LEU A 245 21.91 -9.36 -8.26
N ARG A 246 22.49 -10.52 -8.55
CA ARG A 246 22.10 -11.80 -7.94
C ARG A 246 22.38 -11.83 -6.44
N GLY A 247 23.52 -11.27 -6.00
CA GLY A 247 23.86 -11.15 -4.58
C GLY A 247 22.89 -10.24 -3.83
N ALA A 248 22.63 -9.06 -4.39
CA ALA A 248 21.76 -8.05 -3.77
C ALA A 248 20.28 -8.46 -3.74
N PHE A 249 19.85 -9.41 -4.57
CA PHE A 249 18.44 -9.78 -4.70
C PHE A 249 17.83 -10.22 -3.38
N ARG A 250 18.55 -10.96 -2.52
CA ARG A 250 18.03 -11.39 -1.21
C ARG A 250 17.72 -10.18 -0.31
N HIS A 251 18.58 -9.17 -0.33
CA HIS A 251 18.45 -7.96 0.48
C HIS A 251 17.33 -7.07 -0.07
N ILE A 252 17.23 -6.96 -1.40
CA ILE A 252 16.13 -6.27 -2.07
C ILE A 252 14.79 -6.97 -1.77
N ALA A 253 14.74 -8.30 -1.79
CA ALA A 253 13.54 -9.06 -1.48
C ALA A 253 13.12 -8.85 -0.03
N ALA A 254 14.05 -8.89 0.94
CA ALA A 254 13.78 -8.57 2.33
C ALA A 254 13.28 -7.12 2.50
N PHE A 255 13.90 -6.16 1.81
CA PHE A 255 13.46 -4.76 1.80
C PHE A 255 12.03 -4.62 1.26
N SER A 256 11.72 -5.36 0.18
CA SER A 256 10.43 -5.38 -0.48
C SER A 256 9.36 -6.03 0.38
N ALA A 257 9.71 -7.10 1.12
CA ALA A 257 8.82 -7.75 2.06
C ALA A 257 8.45 -6.82 3.23
N GLY A 258 9.41 -6.06 3.78
CA GLY A 258 9.11 -5.06 4.80
C GLY A 258 8.11 -4.00 4.32
N ASN A 259 8.32 -3.47 3.10
CA ASN A 259 7.35 -2.54 2.49
C ASN A 259 5.98 -3.21 2.28
N ALA A 260 5.95 -4.44 1.78
CA ALA A 260 4.72 -5.18 1.51
C ALA A 260 3.88 -5.42 2.76
N LEU A 261 4.52 -5.76 3.88
CA LEU A 261 3.84 -5.92 5.17
C LEU A 261 3.21 -4.61 5.64
N GLY A 262 3.96 -3.50 5.54
CA GLY A 262 3.44 -2.18 5.89
C GLY A 262 2.25 -1.77 5.03
N GLU A 263 2.30 -2.00 3.72
CA GLU A 263 1.22 -1.63 2.81
C GLU A 263 0.00 -2.57 2.93
N ALA A 264 0.20 -3.86 3.23
CA ALA A 264 -0.90 -4.77 3.54
C ALA A 264 -1.62 -4.36 4.84
N ALA A 265 -0.88 -3.90 5.85
CA ALA A 265 -1.46 -3.37 7.08
C ALA A 265 -2.25 -2.07 6.83
N ASP A 266 -1.73 -1.15 6.00
CA ASP A 266 -2.43 0.09 5.64
C ASP A 266 -3.69 -0.17 4.81
N ALA A 267 -3.65 -1.15 3.90
CA ALA A 267 -4.80 -1.57 3.10
C ALA A 267 -5.99 -2.10 3.93
N ILE A 268 -5.75 -2.47 5.20
CA ILE A 268 -6.80 -2.79 6.17
C ILE A 268 -7.13 -1.57 7.03
N THR A 269 -6.09 -0.87 7.50
CA THR A 269 -6.21 0.24 8.45
C THR A 269 -7.03 1.38 7.87
N TYR A 270 -6.73 1.82 6.64
CA TYR A 270 -7.43 2.93 6.03
C TYR A 270 -8.93 2.65 5.80
N PRO A 271 -9.35 1.53 5.18
CA PRO A 271 -10.77 1.18 5.08
C PRO A 271 -11.45 0.97 6.43
N ALA A 272 -10.75 0.46 7.44
CA ALA A 272 -11.29 0.34 8.79
C ALA A 272 -11.53 1.72 9.43
N LEU A 273 -10.61 2.67 9.29
CA LEU A 273 -10.80 4.05 9.74
C LEU A 273 -11.95 4.74 9.00
N MET A 274 -12.03 4.54 7.69
CA MET A 274 -13.16 5.01 6.89
C MET A 274 -14.48 4.44 7.43
N SER A 275 -14.56 3.12 7.66
CA SER A 275 -15.74 2.46 8.21
C SER A 275 -16.08 2.91 9.64
N TYR A 276 -15.07 3.26 10.44
CA TYR A 276 -15.24 3.78 11.80
C TYR A 276 -15.85 5.19 11.81
N PHE A 277 -15.33 6.06 10.94
CA PHE A 277 -15.73 7.46 10.85
C PHE A 277 -16.89 7.71 9.89
N ASP A 278 -17.33 6.71 9.14
CA ASP A 278 -18.50 6.81 8.29
C ASP A 278 -19.72 7.18 9.13
N LYS A 279 -20.33 8.30 8.73
CA LYS A 279 -21.69 8.67 9.12
C LYS A 279 -22.60 7.98 8.11
N VAL A 280 -23.58 7.23 8.60
CA VAL A 280 -24.46 6.33 7.83
C VAL A 280 -24.66 6.72 6.36
N GLY A 281 -24.50 5.73 5.49
CA GLY A 281 -24.97 5.80 4.12
C GLY A 281 -25.18 4.41 3.52
N GLN A 282 -26.07 3.58 4.08
CA GLN A 282 -26.78 2.56 3.32
C GLN A 282 -27.99 1.97 4.06
N GLY A 283 -29.18 2.18 3.50
CA GLY A 283 -30.22 1.16 3.41
C GLY A 283 -30.88 0.68 4.71
N LEU A 284 -31.71 1.54 5.31
CA LEU A 284 -32.96 1.07 5.91
C LEU A 284 -34.09 1.62 5.04
N ARG A 285 -34.76 0.67 4.36
CA ARG A 285 -36.02 0.75 3.62
C ARG A 285 -36.81 2.07 3.75
N GLU A 286 -37.38 2.44 2.61
CA GLU A 286 -38.61 3.23 2.32
C GLU A 286 -39.79 3.12 3.33
N GLY A 287 -39.54 3.27 4.63
CA GLY A 287 -40.56 3.08 5.67
C GLY A 287 -40.28 3.78 7.00
N LEU A 288 -39.11 4.38 7.20
CA LEU A 288 -38.79 5.14 8.42
C LEU A 288 -38.12 6.47 8.07
N ALA A 289 -38.79 7.25 7.22
CA ALA A 289 -38.37 8.58 6.79
C ALA A 289 -38.42 9.66 7.88
N HIS A 290 -38.37 9.33 9.19
CA HIS A 290 -38.49 10.35 10.23
C HIS A 290 -37.63 10.28 11.50
N ARG A 291 -36.72 9.30 11.69
CA ARG A 291 -35.80 9.35 12.86
C ARG A 291 -34.45 8.67 12.62
N ILE A 292 -33.64 9.21 11.72
CA ILE A 292 -32.19 9.06 11.84
C ILE A 292 -31.63 10.47 11.95
N GLN A 293 -31.17 10.83 13.14
CA GLN A 293 -30.48 12.10 13.38
C GLN A 293 -29.18 12.10 12.56
N GLU A 294 -28.94 13.18 11.83
CA GLU A 294 -27.62 13.51 11.30
C GLU A 294 -26.61 13.54 12.47
N GLY A 295 -25.78 12.51 12.64
CA GLY A 295 -24.80 12.54 13.74
C GLY A 295 -24.08 11.25 14.09
N GLU A 296 -24.65 10.06 13.87
CA GLU A 296 -24.06 8.83 14.42
C GLU A 296 -22.99 8.20 13.52
N ARG A 297 -21.76 8.13 14.05
CA ARG A 297 -20.64 7.37 13.47
C ARG A 297 -20.92 5.88 13.62
N MET A 298 -20.59 5.05 12.62
CA MET A 298 -20.69 3.59 12.73
C MET A 298 -19.74 3.00 13.79
N GLY A 299 -18.65 3.69 14.10
CA GLY A 299 -17.71 3.31 15.15
C GLY A 299 -17.18 1.88 14.95
N ILE A 300 -17.01 1.15 16.06
CA ILE A 300 -16.49 -0.23 16.04
C ILE A 300 -17.42 -1.18 15.25
N ALA A 301 -18.72 -0.91 15.19
CA ALA A 301 -19.66 -1.75 14.43
C ALA A 301 -19.39 -1.69 12.92
N GLY A 302 -19.02 -0.52 12.39
CA GLY A 302 -18.58 -0.38 11.00
C GLY A 302 -17.31 -1.17 10.71
N VAL A 303 -16.32 -1.07 11.60
CA VAL A 303 -15.07 -1.83 11.52
C VAL A 303 -15.35 -3.33 11.50
N LYS A 304 -16.15 -3.87 12.43
CA LYS A 304 -16.49 -5.30 12.48
C LYS A 304 -17.07 -5.84 11.17
N LYS A 305 -17.85 -5.01 10.47
CA LYS A 305 -18.53 -5.34 9.21
C LYS A 305 -17.71 -5.05 7.94
N LEU A 306 -16.48 -4.56 8.05
CA LEU A 306 -15.62 -4.31 6.90
C LEU A 306 -15.41 -5.59 6.09
N ARG A 307 -15.62 -5.53 4.78
CA ARG A 307 -15.31 -6.62 3.83
C ARG A 307 -14.51 -6.05 2.67
N LEU A 308 -13.29 -6.55 2.52
CA LEU A 308 -12.39 -6.24 1.41
C LEU A 308 -12.40 -7.38 0.40
N ALA A 309 -12.35 -7.05 -0.88
CA ALA A 309 -12.25 -8.01 -1.97
C ALA A 309 -11.31 -7.49 -3.06
N ALA A 310 -10.25 -8.25 -3.34
CA ALA A 310 -9.41 -8.04 -4.50
C ALA A 310 -10.18 -8.40 -5.76
N GLY A 311 -10.12 -7.53 -6.77
CA GLY A 311 -10.82 -7.70 -8.04
C GLY A 311 -9.93 -7.38 -9.22
N LEU A 312 -10.23 -8.02 -10.34
CA LEU A 312 -9.63 -7.71 -11.63
C LEU A 312 -10.60 -6.89 -12.47
N ARG A 313 -10.07 -5.92 -13.21
CA ARG A 313 -10.81 -5.20 -14.25
C ARG A 313 -9.91 -4.88 -15.43
N LEU A 314 -10.53 -4.61 -16.58
CA LEU A 314 -9.86 -4.02 -17.72
C LEU A 314 -10.03 -2.49 -17.64
N PRO A 315 -8.94 -1.70 -17.53
CA PRO A 315 -9.03 -0.26 -17.46
C PRO A 315 -9.34 0.35 -18.84
N THR A 316 -10.13 1.41 -18.84
CA THR A 316 -10.31 2.28 -20.02
C THR A 316 -9.14 3.26 -20.15
N GLY A 317 -9.01 3.92 -21.32
CA GLY A 317 -8.04 5.01 -21.48
C GLY A 317 -8.27 6.15 -20.48
N GLU A 318 -9.53 6.44 -20.17
CA GLU A 318 -9.90 7.43 -19.15
C GLU A 318 -9.48 6.98 -17.74
N ASP A 319 -9.64 5.70 -17.40
CA ASP A 319 -9.16 5.14 -16.13
C ASP A 319 -7.64 5.31 -15.97
N ILE A 320 -6.87 5.05 -17.03
CA ILE A 320 -5.43 5.22 -17.02
C ILE A 320 -5.09 6.69 -16.82
N LEU A 321 -5.70 7.58 -17.59
CA LEU A 321 -5.48 9.02 -17.47
C LEU A 321 -5.87 9.54 -16.09
N ASN A 322 -6.98 9.10 -15.52
CA ASN A 322 -7.43 9.44 -14.15
C ASN A 322 -6.48 8.88 -13.10
N LYS A 323 -5.90 7.71 -13.32
CA LYS A 323 -4.90 7.14 -12.42
C LYS A 323 -3.62 7.94 -12.42
N VAL A 324 -3.14 8.32 -13.61
CA VAL A 324 -1.93 9.13 -13.81
C VAL A 324 -2.12 10.51 -13.18
N SER A 325 -3.16 11.24 -13.61
CA SER A 325 -3.43 12.59 -13.10
C SER A 325 -3.77 12.57 -11.62
N GLY A 326 -4.57 11.60 -11.15
CA GLY A 326 -5.03 11.48 -9.79
C GLY A 326 -3.96 11.01 -8.81
N VAL A 327 -3.64 9.72 -8.80
CA VAL A 327 -2.90 9.07 -7.71
C VAL A 327 -1.40 8.98 -8.02
N MET A 328 -1.03 8.66 -9.26
CA MET A 328 0.37 8.37 -9.60
C MET A 328 1.28 9.58 -9.43
N LEU A 329 0.88 10.74 -9.95
CA LEU A 329 1.71 11.95 -9.93
C LEU A 329 1.97 12.46 -8.50
N PRO A 330 0.96 12.58 -7.63
CA PRO A 330 1.19 12.91 -6.22
C PRO A 330 2.10 11.88 -5.53
N ARG A 331 1.96 10.58 -5.82
CA ARG A 331 2.86 9.54 -5.27
C ARG A 331 4.29 9.73 -5.72
N ALA A 332 4.53 9.90 -7.02
CA ALA A 332 5.87 10.11 -7.56
C ALA A 332 6.51 11.38 -6.98
N SER A 333 5.73 12.46 -6.87
CA SER A 333 6.18 13.74 -6.29
C SER A 333 6.51 13.60 -4.81
N LEU A 334 5.68 12.89 -4.05
CA LEU A 334 5.91 12.54 -2.65
C LEU A 334 7.26 11.87 -2.45
N PHE A 335 7.52 10.78 -3.18
CA PHE A 335 8.80 10.07 -3.08
C PHE A 335 9.97 10.92 -3.55
N ALA A 336 9.80 11.73 -4.60
CA ALA A 336 10.83 12.64 -5.06
C ALA A 336 11.21 13.66 -3.99
N ILE A 337 10.23 14.34 -3.38
CA ILE A 337 10.42 15.28 -2.27
C ILE A 337 11.12 14.60 -1.11
N LEU A 338 10.61 13.44 -0.68
CA LEU A 338 11.17 12.68 0.43
C LEU A 338 12.63 12.31 0.18
N PHE A 339 12.96 11.76 -0.99
CA PHE A 339 14.32 11.36 -1.31
C PHE A 339 15.28 12.54 -1.46
N LEU A 340 14.83 13.67 -1.99
CA LEU A 340 15.63 14.90 -2.03
C LEU A 340 15.98 15.38 -0.61
N LEU A 341 14.99 15.41 0.28
CA LEU A 341 15.18 15.84 1.67
C LEU A 341 16.04 14.87 2.46
N LEU A 342 15.80 13.56 2.34
CA LEU A 342 16.64 12.54 2.98
C LEU A 342 18.09 12.60 2.50
N ASN A 343 18.30 12.77 1.20
CA ASN A 343 19.65 12.92 0.64
C ASN A 343 20.33 14.20 1.15
N ALA A 344 19.61 15.32 1.22
CA ALA A 344 20.14 16.56 1.78
C ALA A 344 20.50 16.40 3.27
N MET A 345 19.62 15.77 4.07
CA MET A 345 19.88 15.50 5.49
C MET A 345 21.08 14.57 5.70
N ASN A 346 21.25 13.53 4.89
CA ASN A 346 22.43 12.65 4.95
C ASN A 346 23.74 13.42 4.75
N LYS A 347 23.73 14.49 3.94
CA LYS A 347 24.91 15.35 3.75
C LYS A 347 25.14 16.36 4.87
N ILE A 348 24.08 16.76 5.58
CA ILE A 348 24.13 17.74 6.67
C ILE A 348 24.38 17.09 8.03
N GLY A 349 23.83 15.90 8.29
CA GLY A 349 23.88 15.20 9.58
C GLY A 349 25.28 15.09 10.19
N PRO A 350 26.30 14.61 9.43
CA PRO A 350 27.67 14.57 9.93
C PRO A 350 28.23 15.95 10.29
N LYS A 351 27.86 17.00 9.55
CA LYS A 351 28.26 18.39 9.83
C LYS A 351 27.57 18.95 11.08
N ALA A 352 26.43 18.40 11.47
CA ALA A 352 25.70 18.76 12.67
C ALA A 352 26.15 17.97 13.92
N GLY A 353 27.20 17.14 13.82
CA GLY A 353 27.72 16.37 14.96
C GLY A 353 26.85 15.19 15.38
N LEU A 354 25.90 14.76 14.54
CA LEU A 354 25.09 13.58 14.82
C LEU A 354 25.91 12.31 14.59
N ASN A 355 25.92 11.39 15.56
CA ASN A 355 26.47 10.05 15.35
C ASN A 355 25.57 9.23 14.41
N ALA A 356 26.07 8.09 13.90
CA ALA A 356 25.37 7.28 12.91
C ALA A 356 23.98 6.83 13.38
N LYS A 357 23.88 6.32 14.62
CA LYS A 357 22.62 5.85 15.21
C LYS A 357 21.59 6.97 15.38
N ASN A 358 22.01 8.14 15.87
CA ASN A 358 21.13 9.29 16.07
C ASN A 358 20.69 9.89 14.73
N SER A 359 21.60 9.89 13.73
CA SER A 359 21.27 10.30 12.36
C SER A 359 20.21 9.37 11.76
N GLU A 360 20.37 8.06 11.90
CA GLU A 360 19.43 7.07 11.40
C GLU A 360 18.04 7.20 12.05
N ILE A 361 17.96 7.31 13.38
CA ILE A 361 16.69 7.51 14.09
C ILE A 361 16.02 8.81 13.64
N LEU A 362 16.78 9.91 13.54
CA LEU A 362 16.25 11.19 13.08
C LEU A 362 15.74 11.12 11.63
N LEU A 363 16.50 10.49 10.74
CA LEU A 363 16.12 10.30 9.34
C LEU A 363 14.84 9.46 9.24
N ASN A 364 14.73 8.37 10.00
CA ASN A 364 13.54 7.51 10.02
C ASN A 364 12.32 8.25 10.60
N ALA A 365 12.51 9.04 11.66
CA ALA A 365 11.45 9.86 12.24
C ALA A 365 10.99 10.96 11.28
N VAL A 366 11.92 11.69 10.65
CA VAL A 366 11.59 12.71 9.65
C VAL A 366 10.96 12.08 8.42
N ALA A 367 11.42 10.92 7.98
CA ALA A 367 10.81 10.18 6.87
C ALA A 367 9.36 9.79 7.20
N GLY A 368 9.13 9.16 8.36
CA GLY A 368 7.79 8.76 8.81
C GLY A 368 6.86 9.96 8.95
N ALA A 369 7.31 11.05 9.57
CA ALA A 369 6.55 12.28 9.72
C ALA A 369 6.26 12.97 8.37
N SER A 370 7.25 13.01 7.47
CA SER A 370 7.10 13.61 6.14
C SER A 370 6.12 12.80 5.30
N ILE A 371 6.23 11.47 5.31
CA ILE A 371 5.29 10.58 4.63
C ILE A 371 3.88 10.77 5.20
N ALA A 372 3.72 10.82 6.53
CA ALA A 372 2.44 11.08 7.18
C ALA A 372 1.81 12.40 6.70
N LEU A 373 2.52 13.52 6.86
CA LEU A 373 2.02 14.85 6.49
C LEU A 373 1.65 14.92 5.00
N MET A 374 2.45 14.27 4.16
CA MET A 374 2.21 14.27 2.73
C MET A 374 1.16 13.23 2.29
N SER A 375 0.81 12.23 3.12
CA SER A 375 -0.35 11.36 2.89
C SER A 375 -1.65 12.15 2.87
N VAL A 376 -1.79 13.20 3.69
CA VAL A 376 -2.96 14.09 3.62
C VAL A 376 -2.99 14.81 2.28
N ILE A 377 -1.87 15.36 1.82
CA ILE A 377 -1.76 16.04 0.52
C ILE A 377 -2.11 15.05 -0.61
N PHE A 378 -1.52 13.86 -0.57
CA PHE A 378 -1.74 12.79 -1.52
C PHE A 378 -3.21 12.38 -1.60
N VAL A 379 -3.85 12.02 -0.48
CA VAL A 379 -5.26 11.62 -0.51
C VAL A 379 -6.16 12.80 -0.88
N SER A 380 -5.83 14.01 -0.43
CA SER A 380 -6.56 15.24 -0.77
C SER A 380 -6.51 15.56 -2.27
N THR A 381 -5.40 15.31 -2.96
CA THR A 381 -5.33 15.46 -4.43
C THR A 381 -6.21 14.48 -5.20
N THR A 382 -6.65 13.40 -4.54
CA THR A 382 -7.50 12.34 -5.10
C THR A 382 -8.94 12.40 -4.59
N ALA A 383 -9.21 13.25 -3.59
CA ALA A 383 -10.53 13.43 -3.02
C ALA A 383 -11.40 14.25 -3.99
N THR A 384 -12.15 13.55 -4.84
CA THR A 384 -13.24 14.16 -5.60
C THR A 384 -14.46 14.26 -4.70
N LEU A 385 -15.08 15.45 -4.65
CA LEU A 385 -16.44 15.56 -4.15
C LEU A 385 -17.34 14.82 -5.14
N ALA A 386 -18.25 13.98 -4.63
CA ALA A 386 -19.32 13.41 -5.44
C ALA A 386 -20.02 14.57 -6.18
N ARG A 387 -20.21 14.40 -7.50
CA ARG A 387 -20.98 15.33 -8.32
C ARG A 387 -22.30 15.61 -7.59
N ARG A 388 -22.59 16.89 -7.34
CA ARG A 388 -23.93 17.32 -6.95
C ARG A 388 -24.86 17.20 -8.14
#